data_AF-A0A2D9NEL7-F1
#
_entry.id   AF-A0A2D9NEL7-F1
#
_cell.length_a   1.000
_cell.length_b   1.000
_cell.length_c   1.000
_cell.angle_alpha   90.00
_cell.angle_beta   90.00
_cell.angle_gamma   90.00
#
_symmetry.space_group_name_H-M   'P 1'
#
loop_
_entity.id
_entity.type
_entity.pdbx_description
1 polymer ?
#
loop_
_entity_poly.entity_id
_entity_poly.type
_entity_poly.pdbx_seq_one_letter_code
_entity_poly.pdbx_strand_id
1 'polypeptide(L)'
;MNRRTLEDVFKLMGERIQIITEVEIPPSLPHNMEDVVSTTVSGMTCMSCVGRVEEALNSLNGAYNIDVKLESGNVSFQGVSLEKAEQAIVSLGYSIGVPGELNNIKDDFNWRDRSVWKQSAHNTKWCLVGCSIGDFGTIAAFQFIPYLDALGWHDMSIMFLAMFNGIMTSIALETFILIKQMGGIREAFRVAIGMSLISMIAMESSMNATDLLIMGSPTLTWWVIPIMLLVGFLTPWPYNYWRLKKYGISCH
;
A
#
# COMPACT_ATOMS: atom_id res chain seq x y z
N MET A 1 38.63 32.66 43.53
CA MET A 1 38.51 31.75 44.68
C MET A 1 39.12 30.41 44.26
N ASN A 2 40.05 29.90 45.06
CA ASN A 2 41.20 29.10 44.63
C ASN A 2 40.87 27.60 44.49
N ARG A 3 41.55 26.90 43.57
CA ARG A 3 41.34 25.50 43.09
C ARG A 3 41.40 24.38 44.15
N ARG A 4 41.51 24.73 45.44
CA ARG A 4 41.75 23.79 46.55
C ARG A 4 40.50 23.33 47.30
N THR A 5 39.31 23.84 47.00
CA THR A 5 38.07 23.44 47.69
C THR A 5 37.27 22.33 47.00
N LEU A 6 37.59 21.97 45.75
CA LEU A 6 36.92 20.88 45.02
C LEU A 6 37.62 19.53 45.23
N GLU A 7 38.94 19.53 45.42
CA GLU A 7 39.72 18.32 45.72
C GLU A 7 39.36 17.72 47.09
N ASP A 8 38.99 18.58 48.06
CA ASP A 8 38.55 18.14 49.40
C ASP A 8 37.13 17.55 49.40
N VAL A 9 36.25 18.00 48.48
CA VAL A 9 34.90 17.42 48.29
C VAL A 9 34.98 16.06 47.60
N PHE A 10 35.88 15.90 46.61
CA PHE A 10 36.11 14.61 45.94
C PHE A 10 36.76 13.56 46.85
N LYS A 11 37.52 13.98 47.87
CA LYS A 11 38.15 13.08 48.86
C LYS A 11 37.18 12.53 49.91
N LEU A 12 36.03 13.19 50.13
CA LEU A 12 35.02 12.79 51.12
C LEU A 12 33.94 11.86 50.58
N MET A 13 33.93 11.56 49.27
CA MET A 13 32.97 10.62 48.66
C MET A 13 33.64 9.33 48.16
N GLY A 14 34.87 9.07 48.61
CA GLY A 14 35.68 7.91 48.25
C GLY A 14 35.49 6.69 49.17
N GLU A 15 34.27 6.18 49.33
CA GLU A 15 34.06 4.80 49.82
C GLU A 15 32.81 4.19 49.14
N ARG A 16 33.01 3.05 48.46
CA ARG A 16 32.06 2.23 47.67
C ARG A 16 32.01 2.46 46.16
N ILE A 17 33.13 2.27 45.48
CA ILE A 17 33.14 1.77 44.09
C ILE A 17 34.22 0.68 44.00
N GLN A 18 33.83 -0.57 44.24
CA GLN A 18 34.65 -1.71 43.79
C GLN A 18 34.44 -1.85 42.28
N ILE A 19 35.48 -1.52 41.54
CA ILE A 19 35.61 -1.74 40.11
C ILE A 19 35.76 -3.26 39.90
N ILE A 20 34.75 -3.90 39.32
CA ILE A 20 34.87 -5.27 38.82
C ILE A 20 35.38 -5.15 37.38
N THR A 21 36.70 -5.17 37.21
CA THR A 21 37.39 -5.36 35.93
C THR A 21 37.62 -6.86 35.72
N GLU A 22 36.66 -7.54 35.12
CA GLU A 22 36.79 -8.70 34.21
C GLU A 22 35.38 -9.24 33.97
N VAL A 23 34.78 -8.85 32.84
CA VAL A 23 33.67 -9.62 32.29
C VAL A 23 34.32 -10.64 31.36
N GLU A 24 34.43 -11.88 31.83
CA GLU A 24 34.76 -13.01 30.96
C GLU A 24 33.77 -13.02 29.79
N ILE A 25 34.27 -12.76 28.59
CA ILE A 25 33.51 -12.92 27.35
C ILE A 25 33.37 -14.43 27.16
N PRO A 26 32.16 -15.03 27.26
CA PRO A 26 32.00 -16.45 27.03
C PRO A 26 32.44 -16.79 25.60
N PRO A 27 33.05 -17.97 25.38
CA PRO A 27 33.53 -18.38 24.06
C PRO A 27 32.37 -18.32 23.06
N SER A 28 32.59 -17.64 21.93
CA SER A 28 31.65 -17.51 20.83
C SER A 28 31.02 -18.87 20.52
N LEU A 29 29.71 -18.97 20.74
CA LEU A 29 28.93 -20.17 20.47
C LEU A 29 29.03 -20.55 18.98
N PRO A 30 29.10 -21.86 18.66
CA PRO A 30 29.37 -22.35 17.32
C PRO A 30 28.28 -21.93 16.33
N HIS A 31 28.71 -21.40 15.18
CA HIS A 31 27.91 -20.96 14.04
C HIS A 31 27.32 -22.18 13.29
N ASN A 32 26.29 -22.82 13.86
CA ASN A 32 25.35 -23.64 13.10
C ASN A 32 24.02 -23.78 13.88
N MET A 33 23.18 -22.76 13.77
CA MET A 33 21.81 -22.77 14.28
C MET A 33 20.98 -22.04 13.21
N GLU A 34 19.97 -22.72 12.67
CA GLU A 34 19.03 -22.13 11.72
C GLU A 34 18.38 -20.91 12.38
N ASP A 35 18.74 -19.70 11.92
CA ASP A 35 18.33 -18.46 12.59
C ASP A 35 16.81 -18.35 12.61
N VAL A 36 16.24 -18.37 13.82
CA VAL A 36 14.83 -18.04 14.05
C VAL A 36 14.66 -16.57 13.72
N VAL A 37 13.95 -16.29 12.63
CA VAL A 37 13.59 -14.92 12.25
C VAL A 37 12.35 -14.54 13.06
N SER A 38 12.41 -13.42 13.76
CA SER A 38 11.30 -12.90 14.55
C SER A 38 10.95 -11.49 14.12
N THR A 39 9.64 -11.22 14.05
CA THR A 39 9.07 -9.97 13.58
C THR A 39 7.75 -9.70 14.32
N THR A 40 7.19 -8.51 14.16
CA THR A 40 5.85 -8.16 14.63
C THR A 40 4.97 -7.77 13.46
N VAL A 41 3.68 -8.12 13.52
CA VAL A 41 2.68 -7.85 12.51
C VAL A 41 1.54 -7.03 13.12
N SER A 42 1.29 -5.86 12.53
CA SER A 42 0.22 -4.94 12.92
C SER A 42 -1.01 -5.11 12.02
N GLY A 43 -2.20 -4.87 12.58
CA GLY A 43 -3.48 -4.95 11.86
C GLY A 43 -4.22 -6.28 12.00
N MET A 44 -3.66 -7.25 12.74
CA MET A 44 -4.40 -8.45 13.15
C MET A 44 -5.35 -8.12 14.29
N THR A 45 -6.63 -8.47 14.16
CA THR A 45 -7.68 -8.15 15.15
C THR A 45 -8.47 -9.37 15.62
N CYS A 46 -8.24 -10.54 15.03
CA CYS A 46 -8.93 -11.78 15.37
C CYS A 46 -8.13 -13.01 14.92
N MET A 47 -8.54 -14.20 15.38
CA MET A 47 -7.88 -15.47 15.05
C MET A 47 -7.92 -15.83 13.55
N SER A 48 -8.89 -15.32 12.78
CA SER A 48 -8.87 -15.52 11.32
C SER A 48 -7.82 -14.64 10.62
N CYS A 49 -7.39 -13.53 11.23
CA CYS A 49 -6.24 -12.76 10.74
C CYS A 49 -4.93 -13.54 10.95
N VAL A 50 -4.79 -14.19 12.11
CA VAL A 50 -3.66 -15.08 12.43
C VAL A 50 -3.53 -16.18 11.39
N GLY A 51 -4.61 -16.93 11.14
CA GLY A 51 -4.60 -18.02 10.17
C GLY A 51 -4.20 -17.58 8.75
N ARG A 52 -4.60 -16.37 8.32
CA ARG A 52 -4.17 -15.82 7.02
C ARG A 52 -2.67 -15.55 6.96
N VAL A 53 -2.09 -15.02 8.04
CA VAL A 53 -0.64 -14.77 8.12
C VAL A 53 0.13 -16.08 8.13
N GLU A 54 -0.32 -17.06 8.91
CA GLU A 54 0.27 -18.40 8.94
C GLU A 54 0.22 -19.10 7.57
N GLU A 55 -0.92 -19.03 6.88
CA GLU A 55 -1.10 -19.64 5.55
C GLU A 55 -0.18 -19.02 4.51
N ALA A 56 -0.03 -17.68 4.53
CA ALA A 56 0.87 -16.99 3.62
C ALA A 56 2.35 -17.32 3.88
N LEU A 57 2.76 -17.43 5.16
CA LEU A 57 4.12 -17.83 5.50
C LEU A 57 4.39 -19.30 5.14
N ASN A 58 3.45 -20.20 5.41
CA ASN A 58 3.57 -21.63 5.07
C ASN A 58 3.65 -21.86 3.55
N SER A 59 3.08 -20.95 2.76
CA SER A 59 3.14 -21.01 1.29
C SER A 59 4.51 -20.65 0.72
N LEU A 60 5.41 -20.08 1.53
CA LEU A 60 6.77 -19.76 1.09
C LEU A 60 7.64 -21.02 1.06
N ASN A 61 8.28 -21.27 -0.08
CA ASN A 61 9.15 -22.44 -0.25
C ASN A 61 10.32 -22.40 0.74
N GLY A 62 10.38 -23.40 1.62
CA GLY A 62 11.39 -23.54 2.66
C GLY A 62 11.00 -22.96 4.01
N ALA A 63 9.82 -22.37 4.19
CA ALA A 63 9.37 -21.88 5.48
C ALA A 63 8.92 -23.02 6.40
N TYR A 64 9.31 -22.97 7.67
CA TYR A 64 8.86 -23.90 8.71
C TYR A 64 8.93 -23.24 10.10
N ASN A 65 8.41 -23.92 11.12
CA ASN A 65 8.35 -23.43 12.50
C ASN A 65 7.70 -22.04 12.64
N ILE A 66 6.55 -21.85 11.97
CA ILE A 66 5.79 -20.60 12.01
C ILE A 66 4.93 -20.56 13.29
N ASP A 67 5.08 -19.49 14.06
CA ASP A 67 4.27 -19.19 15.25
C ASP A 67 3.79 -17.73 15.17
N VAL A 68 2.48 -17.51 15.26
CA VAL A 68 1.85 -16.19 15.13
C VAL A 68 0.99 -15.93 16.36
N LYS A 69 1.33 -14.87 17.12
CA LYS A 69 0.64 -14.51 18.37
C LYS A 69 -0.22 -13.27 18.16
N LEU A 70 -1.54 -13.43 18.35
CA LEU A 70 -2.49 -12.32 18.20
C LEU A 70 -2.27 -11.22 19.25
N GLU A 71 -2.06 -11.58 20.51
CA GLU A 71 -2.01 -10.62 21.63
C GLU A 71 -0.84 -9.64 21.52
N SER A 72 0.32 -10.13 21.07
CA SER A 72 1.53 -9.33 20.92
C SER A 72 1.81 -8.90 19.48
N GLY A 73 1.08 -9.44 18.51
CA GLY A 73 1.40 -9.32 17.08
C GLY A 73 2.69 -10.04 16.67
N ASN A 74 3.36 -10.77 17.57
CA ASN A 74 4.66 -11.37 17.28
C ASN A 74 4.51 -12.56 16.34
N VAL A 75 5.45 -12.66 15.41
CA VAL A 75 5.54 -13.71 14.41
C VAL A 75 6.98 -14.22 14.37
N SER A 76 7.16 -15.53 14.46
CA SER A 76 8.46 -16.18 14.28
C SER A 76 8.38 -17.29 13.26
N PHE A 77 9.43 -17.45 12.46
CA PHE A 77 9.55 -18.46 11.41
C PHE A 77 11.02 -18.77 11.13
N GLN A 78 11.27 -19.89 10.45
CA GLN A 78 12.60 -20.32 9.99
C GLN A 78 12.58 -20.70 8.51
N GLY A 79 13.77 -20.77 7.91
CA GLY A 79 13.98 -21.28 6.55
C GLY A 79 13.69 -20.30 5.41
N VAL A 80 13.21 -19.09 5.71
CA VAL A 80 13.00 -18.00 4.75
C VAL A 80 13.54 -16.68 5.26
N SER A 81 13.98 -15.79 4.36
CA SER A 81 14.48 -14.47 4.73
C SER A 81 13.33 -13.55 5.18
N LEU A 82 13.66 -12.57 6.03
CA LEU A 82 12.71 -11.55 6.48
C LEU A 82 12.06 -10.81 5.30
N GLU A 83 12.80 -10.52 4.23
CA GLU A 83 12.24 -9.79 3.08
C GLU A 83 11.14 -10.59 2.36
N LYS A 84 11.30 -11.91 2.25
CA LYS A 84 10.27 -12.78 1.63
C LYS A 84 9.01 -12.86 2.49
N ALA A 85 9.19 -12.98 3.81
CA ALA A 85 8.09 -12.99 4.75
C ALA A 85 7.35 -11.63 4.77
N GLU A 86 8.09 -10.53 4.73
CA GLU A 86 7.54 -9.17 4.61
C GLU A 86 6.64 -9.04 3.37
N GLN A 87 7.11 -9.45 2.20
CA GLN A 87 6.32 -9.39 0.97
C GLN A 87 5.01 -10.19 1.09
N ALA A 88 5.07 -11.39 1.67
CA ALA A 88 3.89 -12.23 1.87
C ALA A 88 2.89 -11.58 2.85
N ILE A 89 3.38 -11.03 3.96
CA ILE A 89 2.55 -10.41 5.00
C ILE A 89 1.94 -9.08 4.52
N VAL A 90 2.73 -8.26 3.82
CA VAL A 90 2.29 -6.98 3.25
C VAL A 90 1.27 -7.18 2.14
N SER A 91 1.41 -8.22 1.31
CA SER A 91 0.41 -8.51 0.27
C SER A 91 -0.98 -8.84 0.84
N LEU A 92 -1.06 -9.33 2.08
CA LEU A 92 -2.32 -9.54 2.82
C LEU A 92 -2.93 -8.25 3.40
N GLY A 93 -2.20 -7.12 3.37
CA GLY A 93 -2.65 -5.85 3.93
C GLY A 93 -2.20 -5.58 5.37
N TYR A 94 -1.24 -6.34 5.90
CA TYR A 94 -0.67 -6.12 7.24
C TYR A 94 0.66 -5.39 7.18
N SER A 95 1.03 -4.72 8.28
CA SER A 95 2.32 -4.03 8.40
C SER A 95 3.27 -4.87 9.24
N ILE A 96 4.55 -4.93 8.86
CA ILE A 96 5.59 -5.68 9.57
C ILE A 96 6.52 -4.71 10.34
N GLY A 97 7.05 -5.13 11.48
CA GLY A 97 7.97 -4.35 12.32
C GLY A 97 8.87 -5.23 13.18
N VAL A 98 9.78 -4.64 13.95
CA VAL A 98 10.76 -5.37 14.77
C VAL A 98 10.14 -5.81 16.11
N PRO A 99 10.43 -7.02 16.63
CA PRO A 99 9.93 -7.49 17.93
C PRO A 99 10.27 -6.53 19.05
N GLY A 100 9.24 -6.07 19.78
CA GLY A 100 9.40 -5.18 20.93
C GLY A 100 9.29 -3.68 20.63
N GLU A 101 9.14 -3.27 19.37
CA GLU A 101 8.93 -1.86 18.98
C GLU A 101 7.47 -1.51 18.61
N LEU A 102 6.49 -2.36 18.98
CA LEU A 102 5.09 -2.17 18.59
C LEU A 102 4.48 -0.85 19.13
N ASN A 103 5.00 -0.32 20.24
CA ASN A 103 4.53 0.95 20.83
C ASN A 103 5.15 2.20 20.18
N ASN A 104 6.06 2.05 19.21
CA ASN A 104 6.73 3.14 18.52
C ASN A 104 6.68 3.07 16.99
N ILE A 105 5.78 2.25 16.42
CA ILE A 105 5.28 2.54 15.07
C ILE A 105 4.32 3.73 15.19
N LYS A 106 4.85 4.91 15.51
CA LYS A 106 4.31 6.09 14.85
C LYS A 106 4.62 5.84 13.39
N ASP A 107 3.61 5.48 12.61
CA ASP A 107 3.62 5.76 11.18
C ASP A 107 4.18 7.19 11.08
N ASP A 108 5.44 7.36 10.69
CA ASP A 108 5.96 8.69 10.38
C ASP A 108 5.35 9.06 9.02
N PHE A 109 4.05 9.31 9.08
CA PHE A 109 3.19 9.58 7.95
C PHE A 109 3.54 10.97 7.47
N ASN A 110 4.58 11.01 6.66
CA ASN A 110 5.16 12.23 6.16
C ASN A 110 4.67 12.46 4.73
N TRP A 111 3.83 13.47 4.50
CA TRP A 111 3.35 13.86 3.16
C TRP A 111 4.44 14.42 2.23
N ARG A 112 5.68 14.55 2.69
CA ARG A 112 6.79 15.10 1.89
C ARG A 112 7.63 14.02 1.21
N ASP A 113 7.26 12.75 1.32
CA ASP A 113 7.98 11.67 0.65
C ASP A 113 7.75 11.69 -0.87
N ARG A 114 8.70 12.29 -1.58
CA ARG A 114 8.65 12.42 -3.03
C ARG A 114 8.66 11.08 -3.76
N SER A 115 9.27 10.04 -3.18
CA SER A 115 9.34 8.71 -3.81
C SER A 115 7.96 8.06 -3.82
N VAL A 116 7.22 8.14 -2.72
CA VAL A 116 5.86 7.60 -2.63
C VAL A 116 4.87 8.41 -3.46
N TRP A 117 5.02 9.73 -3.54
CA TRP A 117 4.22 10.54 -4.47
C TRP A 117 4.45 10.17 -5.94
N LYS A 118 5.69 9.85 -6.30
CA LYS A 118 6.01 9.40 -7.66
C LYS A 118 5.43 8.01 -7.94
N GLN A 119 5.49 7.10 -6.97
CA GLN A 119 4.89 5.76 -7.11
C GLN A 119 3.36 5.83 -7.17
N SER A 120 2.72 6.62 -6.29
CA SER A 120 1.27 6.80 -6.31
C SER A 120 0.80 7.42 -7.62
N ALA A 121 1.56 8.37 -8.16
CA ALA A 121 1.27 8.95 -9.47
C ALA A 121 1.31 7.91 -10.59
N HIS A 122 2.26 6.97 -10.56
CA HIS A 122 2.34 5.91 -11.56
C HIS A 122 1.12 4.99 -11.51
N ASN A 123 0.68 4.61 -10.30
CA ASN A 123 -0.52 3.80 -10.10
C ASN A 123 -1.76 4.54 -10.57
N THR A 124 -1.95 5.79 -10.13
CA THR A 124 -3.10 6.62 -10.53
C THR A 124 -3.16 6.80 -12.04
N LYS A 125 -2.00 6.96 -12.71
CA LYS A 125 -1.94 7.14 -14.16
C LYS A 125 -2.49 5.92 -14.90
N TRP A 126 -2.16 4.70 -14.46
CA TRP A 126 -2.65 3.49 -15.13
C TRP A 126 -4.15 3.28 -14.95
N CYS A 127 -4.69 3.57 -13.75
CA CYS A 127 -6.14 3.63 -13.55
C CYS A 127 -6.78 4.64 -14.51
N LEU A 128 -6.24 5.87 -14.56
CA LEU A 128 -6.77 6.94 -15.41
C LEU A 128 -6.79 6.56 -16.88
N VAL A 129 -5.72 5.94 -17.37
CA VAL A 129 -5.66 5.47 -18.76
C VAL A 129 -6.75 4.43 -19.03
N GLY A 130 -6.93 3.46 -18.14
CA GLY A 130 -7.98 2.44 -18.27
C GLY A 130 -9.38 3.05 -18.29
N CYS A 131 -9.71 3.82 -17.25
CA CYS A 131 -10.94 4.58 -17.09
C CYS A 131 -11.28 5.42 -18.33
N SER A 132 -10.34 6.25 -18.79
CA SER A 132 -10.52 7.13 -19.94
C SER A 132 -10.81 6.37 -21.24
N ILE A 133 -10.22 5.18 -21.44
CA ILE A 133 -10.47 4.38 -22.64
C ILE A 133 -11.94 3.92 -22.68
N GLY A 134 -12.48 3.41 -21.57
CA GLY A 134 -13.86 2.95 -21.51
C GLY A 134 -14.87 4.10 -21.54
N ASP A 135 -14.59 5.17 -20.80
CA ASP A 135 -15.45 6.35 -20.70
C ASP A 135 -15.55 7.06 -22.05
N PHE A 136 -14.41 7.41 -22.65
CA PHE A 136 -14.38 8.08 -23.95
C PHE A 136 -14.90 7.19 -25.06
N GLY A 137 -14.61 5.88 -25.01
CA GLY A 137 -15.14 4.92 -25.97
C GLY A 137 -16.67 4.91 -25.96
N THR A 138 -17.29 4.98 -24.77
CA THR A 138 -18.74 5.02 -24.63
C THR A 138 -19.31 6.34 -25.14
N ILE A 139 -18.78 7.48 -24.70
CA ILE A 139 -19.27 8.80 -25.13
C ILE A 139 -19.10 8.98 -26.64
N ALA A 140 -17.94 8.60 -27.19
CA ALA A 140 -17.68 8.64 -28.62
C ALA A 140 -18.65 7.75 -29.41
N ALA A 141 -19.02 6.58 -28.88
CA ALA A 141 -20.00 5.72 -29.53
C ALA A 141 -21.37 6.40 -29.64
N PHE A 142 -21.85 7.06 -28.58
CA PHE A 142 -23.10 7.82 -28.64
C PHE A 142 -23.00 9.05 -29.56
N GLN A 143 -21.84 9.71 -29.65
CA GLN A 143 -21.66 10.89 -30.50
C GLN A 143 -21.49 10.57 -32.00
N PHE A 144 -20.79 9.48 -32.34
CA PHE A 144 -20.39 9.18 -33.71
C PHE A 144 -21.19 8.05 -34.38
N ILE A 145 -22.02 7.31 -33.63
CA ILE A 145 -22.88 6.25 -34.17
C ILE A 145 -24.34 6.75 -34.19
N PRO A 146 -24.88 7.17 -35.36
CA PRO A 146 -26.20 7.79 -35.44
C PRO A 146 -27.35 6.90 -34.94
N TYR A 147 -27.18 5.58 -35.01
CA TYR A 147 -28.16 4.63 -34.48
C TYR A 147 -28.29 4.70 -32.96
N LEU A 148 -27.19 4.92 -32.24
CA LEU A 148 -27.20 5.00 -30.77
C LEU A 148 -27.77 6.32 -30.28
N ASP A 149 -27.45 7.42 -30.97
CA ASP A 149 -28.02 8.74 -30.69
C ASP A 149 -29.55 8.75 -30.90
N ALA A 150 -30.02 8.10 -31.98
CA ALA A 150 -31.45 7.98 -32.30
C ALA A 150 -32.27 7.20 -31.26
N LEU A 151 -31.62 6.42 -30.36
CA LEU A 151 -32.31 5.76 -29.25
C LEU A 151 -32.77 6.75 -28.17
N GLY A 152 -32.32 8.01 -28.20
CA GLY A 152 -32.79 9.08 -27.31
C GLY A 152 -32.49 8.82 -25.84
N TRP A 153 -31.30 8.29 -25.54
CA TRP A 153 -30.89 8.03 -24.16
C TRP A 153 -30.74 9.34 -23.40
N HIS A 154 -31.12 9.32 -22.12
CA HIS A 154 -30.89 10.46 -21.24
C HIS A 154 -29.40 10.57 -20.89
N ASP A 155 -28.88 11.80 -20.83
CA ASP A 155 -27.48 12.13 -20.54
C ASP A 155 -26.93 11.38 -19.32
N MET A 156 -27.69 11.36 -18.21
CA MET A 156 -27.30 10.65 -16.99
C MET A 156 -27.14 9.13 -17.18
N SER A 157 -27.91 8.52 -18.08
CA SER A 157 -27.82 7.10 -18.39
C SER A 157 -26.56 6.80 -19.22
N ILE A 158 -26.23 7.67 -20.17
CA ILE A 158 -25.00 7.57 -20.97
C ILE A 158 -23.79 7.65 -20.04
N MET A 159 -23.78 8.60 -19.11
CA MET A 159 -22.69 8.78 -18.16
C MET A 159 -22.54 7.61 -17.19
N PHE A 160 -23.64 7.05 -16.69
CA PHE A 160 -23.58 5.87 -15.83
C PHE A 160 -23.00 4.67 -16.59
N LEU A 161 -23.41 4.48 -17.84
CA LEU A 161 -22.88 3.43 -18.70
C LEU A 161 -21.39 3.66 -19.01
N ALA A 162 -21.00 4.91 -19.28
CA ALA A 162 -19.62 5.29 -19.55
C ALA A 162 -18.73 5.06 -18.31
N MET A 163 -19.20 5.43 -17.13
CA MET A 163 -18.56 5.14 -15.84
C MET A 163 -18.38 3.63 -15.61
N PHE A 164 -19.43 2.85 -15.86
CA PHE A 164 -19.36 1.40 -15.71
C PHE A 164 -18.31 0.79 -16.65
N ASN A 165 -18.31 1.21 -17.91
CA ASN A 165 -17.33 0.75 -18.90
C ASN A 165 -15.91 1.24 -18.58
N GLY A 166 -15.73 2.46 -18.08
CA GLY A 166 -14.46 3.00 -17.61
C GLY A 166 -13.86 2.15 -16.49
N ILE A 167 -14.65 1.86 -15.45
CA ILE A 167 -14.22 1.00 -14.34
C ILE A 167 -13.89 -0.41 -14.84
N MET A 168 -14.74 -1.00 -15.68
CA MET A 168 -14.51 -2.35 -16.22
C MET A 168 -13.24 -2.44 -17.06
N THR A 169 -12.98 -1.44 -17.91
CA THR A 169 -11.76 -1.39 -18.73
C THR A 169 -10.51 -1.15 -17.89
N SER A 170 -10.58 -0.32 -16.84
CA SER A 170 -9.49 -0.16 -15.88
C SER A 170 -9.16 -1.44 -15.13
N ILE A 171 -10.16 -2.12 -14.56
CA ILE A 171 -9.96 -3.40 -13.86
C ILE A 171 -9.33 -4.42 -14.82
N ALA A 172 -9.81 -4.51 -16.06
CA ALA A 172 -9.26 -5.42 -17.06
C ALA A 172 -7.80 -5.11 -17.39
N LEU A 173 -7.46 -3.82 -17.58
CA LEU A 173 -6.11 -3.37 -17.87
C LEU A 173 -5.14 -3.63 -16.70
N GLU A 174 -5.52 -3.25 -15.48
CA GLU A 174 -4.74 -3.49 -14.27
C GLU A 174 -4.51 -4.98 -14.04
N THR A 175 -5.56 -5.79 -14.16
CA THR A 175 -5.47 -7.25 -14.06
C THR A 175 -4.50 -7.80 -15.09
N PHE A 176 -4.60 -7.38 -16.35
CA PHE A 176 -3.72 -7.85 -17.41
C PHE A 176 -2.23 -7.53 -17.16
N ILE A 177 -1.94 -6.33 -16.66
CA ILE A 177 -0.58 -5.91 -16.32
C ILE A 177 -0.06 -6.74 -15.13
N LEU A 178 -0.87 -6.92 -14.09
CA LEU A 178 -0.53 -7.64 -12.86
C LEU A 178 -0.32 -9.14 -13.05
N ILE A 179 -0.98 -9.77 -14.03
CA ILE A 179 -0.78 -11.21 -14.34
C ILE A 179 0.69 -11.54 -14.53
N LYS A 180 1.46 -10.64 -15.17
CA LYS A 180 2.89 -10.84 -15.44
C LYS A 180 3.75 -10.81 -14.17
N GLN A 181 3.25 -10.20 -13.10
CA GLN A 181 3.98 -10.00 -11.85
C GLN A 181 3.59 -11.05 -10.79
N MET A 182 2.31 -11.48 -10.76
CA MET A 182 1.75 -12.30 -9.68
C MET A 182 1.55 -13.79 -10.04
N GLY A 183 1.91 -14.21 -11.27
CA GLY A 183 1.91 -15.63 -11.67
C GLY A 183 0.53 -16.29 -11.78
N GLY A 184 -0.57 -15.55 -11.58
CA GLY A 184 -1.93 -16.07 -11.63
C GLY A 184 -3.00 -15.00 -11.83
N ILE A 185 -3.98 -15.30 -12.69
CA ILE A 185 -5.06 -14.38 -13.07
C ILE A 185 -6.01 -14.04 -11.90
N ARG A 186 -6.28 -15.02 -11.02
CA ARG A 186 -7.21 -14.84 -9.90
C ARG A 186 -6.66 -13.86 -8.87
N GLU A 187 -5.37 -13.92 -8.59
CA GLU A 187 -4.73 -13.04 -7.62
C GLU A 187 -4.59 -11.62 -8.17
N ALA A 188 -4.12 -11.51 -9.42
CA ALA A 188 -4.05 -10.22 -10.12
C ALA A 188 -5.41 -9.50 -10.15
N PHE A 189 -6.49 -10.23 -10.45
CA PHE A 189 -7.85 -9.69 -10.45
C PHE A 189 -8.33 -9.26 -9.06
N ARG A 190 -8.05 -10.08 -8.04
CA ARG A 190 -8.41 -9.76 -6.65
C ARG A 190 -7.72 -8.50 -6.16
N VAL A 191 -6.45 -8.33 -6.51
CA VAL A 191 -5.66 -7.14 -6.20
C VAL A 191 -6.19 -5.93 -6.97
N ALA A 192 -6.45 -6.05 -8.28
CA ALA A 192 -7.03 -4.96 -9.07
C ALA A 192 -8.39 -4.49 -8.50
N ILE A 193 -9.31 -5.39 -8.14
CA ILE A 193 -10.58 -4.96 -7.55
C ILE A 193 -10.41 -4.43 -6.13
N GLY A 194 -9.63 -5.12 -5.29
CA GLY A 194 -9.54 -4.81 -3.86
C GLY A 194 -8.78 -3.51 -3.56
N MET A 195 -7.87 -3.11 -4.45
CA MET A 195 -6.89 -2.07 -4.14
C MET A 195 -7.19 -0.72 -4.77
N SER A 196 -7.79 -0.67 -5.95
CA SER A 196 -7.99 0.56 -6.74
C SER A 196 -9.45 0.96 -6.92
N LEU A 197 -10.45 0.14 -6.54
CA LEU A 197 -11.87 0.42 -6.82
C LEU A 197 -12.37 1.77 -6.26
N ILE A 198 -11.99 2.12 -5.03
CA ILE A 198 -12.38 3.40 -4.42
C ILE A 198 -11.82 4.58 -5.23
N SER A 199 -10.57 4.47 -5.66
CA SER A 199 -9.90 5.49 -6.47
C SER A 199 -10.50 5.59 -7.87
N MET A 200 -10.86 4.45 -8.48
CA MET A 200 -11.53 4.40 -9.79
C MET A 200 -12.91 5.07 -9.73
N ILE A 201 -13.72 4.76 -8.71
CA ILE A 201 -15.04 5.39 -8.55
C ILE A 201 -14.91 6.91 -8.34
N ALA A 202 -13.96 7.34 -7.51
CA ALA A 202 -13.73 8.76 -7.24
C ALA A 202 -13.24 9.51 -8.49
N MET A 203 -12.32 8.90 -9.24
CA MET A 203 -11.80 9.40 -10.51
C MET A 203 -12.94 9.60 -11.52
N GLU A 204 -13.73 8.57 -11.79
CA GLU A 204 -14.79 8.61 -12.79
C GLU A 204 -15.88 9.60 -12.40
N SER A 205 -16.25 9.62 -11.12
CA SER A 205 -17.22 10.59 -10.61
C SER A 205 -16.73 12.03 -10.84
N SER A 206 -15.43 12.28 -10.63
CA SER A 206 -14.85 13.61 -10.84
C SER A 206 -14.71 13.99 -12.31
N MET A 207 -14.37 13.04 -13.18
CA MET A 207 -14.30 13.25 -14.63
C MET A 207 -15.67 13.56 -15.21
N ASN A 208 -16.65 12.71 -14.91
CA ASN A 208 -18.05 12.87 -15.31
C ASN A 208 -18.67 14.18 -14.78
N ALA A 209 -18.41 14.53 -13.52
CA ALA A 209 -18.86 15.81 -12.98
C ALA A 209 -18.21 17.00 -13.70
N THR A 210 -16.92 16.91 -14.01
CA THR A 210 -16.20 17.98 -14.73
C THR A 210 -16.76 18.19 -16.13
N ASP A 211 -17.04 17.11 -16.86
CA ASP A 211 -17.62 17.19 -18.20
C ASP A 211 -19.01 17.83 -18.16
N LEU A 212 -19.90 17.36 -17.27
CA LEU A 212 -21.22 17.96 -17.09
C LEU A 212 -21.17 19.43 -16.68
N LEU A 213 -20.27 19.81 -15.77
CA LEU A 213 -20.18 21.20 -15.29
C LEU A 213 -19.70 22.16 -16.36
N ILE A 214 -18.85 21.70 -17.29
CA ILE A 214 -18.26 22.55 -18.33
C ILE A 214 -19.13 22.56 -19.58
N MET A 215 -19.59 21.38 -20.03
CA MET A 215 -20.30 21.22 -21.30
C MET A 215 -21.83 21.26 -21.16
N GLY A 216 -22.36 20.91 -19.98
CA GLY A 216 -23.80 20.77 -19.73
C GLY A 216 -24.42 19.47 -20.27
N SER A 217 -23.67 18.67 -21.04
CA SER A 217 -24.08 17.39 -21.64
C SER A 217 -22.84 16.52 -21.91
N PRO A 218 -22.92 15.18 -21.83
CA PRO A 218 -21.78 14.28 -21.98
C PRO A 218 -21.22 14.30 -23.41
N THR A 219 -20.20 15.12 -23.64
CA THR A 219 -19.69 15.38 -24.99
C THR A 219 -18.17 15.51 -25.01
N LEU A 220 -17.50 14.72 -25.86
CA LEU A 220 -16.04 14.79 -25.98
C LEU A 220 -15.60 16.03 -26.74
N THR A 221 -15.23 17.06 -25.98
CA THR A 221 -14.67 18.30 -26.53
C THR A 221 -13.17 18.36 -26.27
N TRP A 222 -12.39 18.53 -27.35
CA TRP A 222 -10.92 18.42 -27.31
C TRP A 222 -10.23 19.29 -26.24
N TRP A 223 -10.68 20.52 -26.01
CA TRP A 223 -10.06 21.42 -25.02
C TRP A 223 -10.47 21.12 -23.57
N VAL A 224 -11.60 20.42 -23.37
CA VAL A 224 -12.09 20.00 -22.04
C VAL A 224 -11.39 18.74 -21.57
N ILE A 225 -11.05 17.83 -22.48
CA ILE A 225 -10.39 16.55 -22.18
C ILE A 225 -9.17 16.71 -21.25
N PRO A 226 -8.21 17.62 -21.50
CA PRO A 226 -7.07 17.80 -20.60
C PRO A 226 -7.46 18.25 -19.18
N ILE A 227 -8.49 19.08 -19.06
CA ILE A 227 -8.99 19.59 -17.77
C ILE A 227 -9.66 18.45 -17.00
N MET A 228 -10.55 17.72 -17.66
CA MET A 228 -11.24 16.57 -17.11
C MET A 228 -10.26 15.49 -16.62
N LEU A 229 -9.28 15.11 -17.46
CA LEU A 229 -8.25 14.14 -17.09
C LEU A 229 -7.39 14.60 -15.92
N LEU A 230 -7.06 15.90 -15.84
CA LEU A 230 -6.33 16.47 -14.72
C LEU A 230 -7.13 16.35 -13.42
N VAL A 231 -8.41 16.73 -13.44
CA VAL A 231 -9.29 16.61 -12.26
C VAL A 231 -9.46 15.14 -11.86
N GLY A 232 -9.66 14.26 -12.85
CA GLY A 232 -9.68 12.81 -12.67
C GLY A 232 -8.43 12.26 -11.99
N PHE A 233 -7.25 12.73 -12.40
CA PHE A 233 -5.99 12.33 -11.78
C PHE A 233 -5.82 12.87 -10.36
N LEU A 234 -6.08 14.16 -10.16
CA LEU A 234 -5.81 14.83 -8.89
C LEU A 234 -6.74 14.35 -7.76
N THR A 235 -7.98 13.97 -8.09
CA THR A 235 -8.99 13.58 -7.11
C THR A 235 -8.57 12.37 -6.24
N PRO A 236 -8.20 11.20 -6.80
CA PRO A 236 -7.79 10.04 -6.02
C PRO A 236 -6.31 10.04 -5.63
N TRP A 237 -5.48 10.93 -6.19
CA TRP A 237 -4.02 10.85 -6.01
C TRP A 237 -3.55 10.98 -4.55
N PRO A 238 -4.09 11.89 -3.72
CA PRO A 238 -3.75 11.94 -2.29
C PRO A 238 -4.17 10.68 -1.52
N TYR A 239 -5.31 10.09 -1.88
CA TYR A 239 -5.76 8.83 -1.29
C TYR A 239 -4.81 7.68 -1.66
N ASN A 240 -4.41 7.59 -2.93
CA ASN A 240 -3.43 6.60 -3.39
C ASN A 240 -2.07 6.76 -2.70
N TYR A 241 -1.63 8.00 -2.45
CA TYR A 241 -0.44 8.26 -1.64
C TYR A 241 -0.57 7.74 -0.21
N TRP A 242 -1.64 8.15 0.49
CA TRP A 242 -1.89 7.76 1.87
C TRP A 242 -1.93 6.23 2.01
N ARG A 243 -2.62 5.59 1.08
CA ARG A 243 -2.77 4.15 1.01
C ARG A 243 -1.43 3.43 0.83
N LEU A 244 -0.58 3.91 -0.08
CA LEU A 244 0.77 3.36 -0.24
C LEU A 244 1.61 3.49 1.03
N LYS A 245 1.55 4.65 1.71
CA LYS A 245 2.30 4.84 2.96
C LYS A 245 1.81 3.95 4.09
N LYS A 246 0.50 3.74 4.20
CA LYS A 246 -0.10 2.97 5.28
C LYS A 246 0.01 1.45 5.10
N TYR A 247 -0.14 0.98 3.87
CA TYR A 247 -0.24 -0.47 3.59
C TYR A 247 0.93 -1.02 2.78
N GLY A 248 1.81 -0.19 2.21
CA GLY A 248 2.96 -0.64 1.42
C GLY A 248 2.63 -1.26 0.06
N ILE A 249 1.37 -1.32 -0.35
CA ILE A 249 0.95 -2.10 -1.53
C ILE A 249 0.81 -1.22 -2.78
N SER A 250 1.75 -1.34 -3.71
CA SER A 250 1.67 -0.79 -5.06
C SER A 250 0.94 -1.72 -6.02
N CYS A 251 0.11 -1.15 -6.90
CA CYS A 251 -0.58 -1.90 -7.95
C CYS A 251 0.32 -2.12 -9.18
N HIS A 252 1.37 -1.32 -9.36
CA HIS A 252 2.35 -1.41 -10.45
C HIS A 252 3.73 -0.94 -10.02
#